data_AF-A0A961GC30-F1
#
_entry.id   AF-A0A961GC30-F1
#
_cell.length_a   1.000
_cell.length_b   1.000
_cell.length_c   1.000
_cell.angle_alpha   90.00
_cell.angle_beta   90.00
_cell.angle_gamma   90.00
#
_symmetry.space_group_name_H-M   'P 1'
#
loop_
_entity.id
_entity.type
_entity.pdbx_description
1 polymer ?
#
loop_
_entity_poly.entity_id
_entity_poly.type
_entity_poly.pdbx_seq_one_letter_code
_entity_poly.pdbx_strand_id
1 'polypeptide(L)' 'MKVPQLPVAGALIADEERAGRYLRVSSHPEFDRVVLSVWQHDQCLATVRLDRQSVSDLICGLARALVARPADAVRRRVAG' A
#
# COMPACT_ATOMS: atom_id res chain seq x y z
N MET A 1 15.51 8.06 23.85
CA MET A 1 14.44 8.04 22.81
C MET A 1 14.78 6.91 21.84
N LYS A 2 13.97 5.85 21.74
CA LYS A 2 14.30 4.67 20.93
C LYS A 2 13.64 4.82 19.57
N VAL A 3 14.44 5.06 18.53
CA VAL A 3 13.95 5.05 17.14
C VAL A 3 13.48 3.62 16.85
N PRO A 4 12.23 3.39 16.43
CA PRO A 4 11.80 2.05 16.04
C PRO A 4 12.65 1.64 14.84
N GLN A 5 13.38 0.53 14.95
CA GLN A 5 14.07 -0.04 13.81
C GLN A 5 13.03 -0.34 12.72
N LEU A 6 13.20 0.22 11.52
CA LEU A 6 12.33 -0.08 10.40
C LEU A 6 12.34 -1.60 10.17
N PRO A 7 11.17 -2.24 9.98
CA PRO A 7 11.11 -3.66 9.67
C PRO A 7 11.99 -3.95 8.44
N VAL A 8 12.73 -5.06 8.52
CA VAL A 8 13.81 -5.50 7.59
C VAL A 8 13.32 -5.69 6.14
N ALA A 9 12.00 -5.68 5.89
CA ALA A 9 11.39 -5.81 4.57
C ALA A 9 10.22 -4.82 4.42
N GLY A 10 10.53 -3.53 4.45
CA GLY A 10 9.56 -2.46 4.18
C GLY A 10 9.94 -1.65 2.94
N ALA A 11 8.95 -1.08 2.27
CA ALA A 11 9.14 -0.16 1.13
C ALA A 11 8.53 1.19 1.45
N LEU A 12 9.14 2.26 0.95
CA LEU A 12 8.57 3.61 0.93
C LEU A 12 8.37 4.00 -0.54
N ILE A 13 7.12 4.26 -0.91
CA ILE A 13 6.75 4.63 -2.28
C ILE A 13 6.24 6.07 -2.21
N ALA A 14 6.96 6.99 -2.87
CA ALA A 14 6.56 8.39 -2.90
C ALA A 14 5.30 8.58 -3.76
N ASP A 15 4.46 9.53 -3.37
CA ASP A 15 3.40 10.07 -4.22
C ASP A 15 3.97 11.23 -5.04
N GLU A 16 4.14 11.03 -6.34
CA GLU A 16 4.71 12.03 -7.25
C GLU A 16 3.83 13.29 -7.37
N GLU A 17 2.52 13.17 -7.14
CA GLU A 17 1.58 14.28 -7.27
C GLU A 17 1.48 15.12 -5.99
N ARG A 18 2.01 14.62 -4.86
CA ARG A 18 1.89 15.28 -3.56
C ARG A 18 3.15 15.18 -2.73
N ALA A 19 3.90 16.28 -2.73
CA ALA A 19 5.13 16.41 -1.95
C ALA A 19 4.93 16.01 -0.48
N GLY A 20 5.88 15.22 0.04
CA GLY A 20 5.87 14.73 1.41
C GLY A 20 4.87 13.62 1.70
N ARG A 21 4.04 13.20 0.73
CA ARG A 21 3.15 12.04 0.88
C ARG A 21 3.84 10.77 0.36
N TYR A 22 3.68 9.69 1.12
CA TYR A 22 4.23 8.39 0.75
C TYR A 22 3.39 7.23 1.29
N LEU A 23 3.44 6.09 0.60
CA LEU A 23 2.95 4.81 1.07
C LEU A 23 4.11 4.06 1.73
N ARG A 24 3.93 3.64 2.97
CA ARG A 24 4.84 2.76 3.68
C ARG A 24 4.28 1.34 3.74
N VAL A 25 5.08 0.38 3.30
CA VAL A 25 4.86 -1.05 3.44
C VAL A 25 5.69 -1.55 4.62
N SER A 26 5.08 -2.31 5.52
CA SER A 26 5.76 -2.91 6.67
C SER A 26 5.35 -4.37 6.81
N SER A 27 6.33 -5.28 6.79
CA SER A 27 6.12 -6.71 6.97
C SER A 27 6.23 -7.10 8.44
N HIS A 28 5.31 -7.93 8.90
CA HIS A 28 5.22 -8.48 10.25
C HIS A 28 5.07 -10.01 10.16
N PRO A 29 6.16 -10.74 9.85
CA PRO A 29 6.12 -12.19 9.68
C PRO A 29 5.65 -12.93 10.95
N GLU A 30 5.93 -12.38 12.13
CA GLU A 30 5.49 -12.91 13.43
C GLU A 30 3.95 -12.93 13.58
N PHE A 31 3.24 -12.13 12.78
CA PHE A 31 1.78 -12.07 12.77
C PHE A 31 1.16 -12.49 11.42
N ASP A 32 1.98 -13.00 10.48
CA ASP A 32 1.62 -13.30 9.08
C ASP A 32 0.86 -12.14 8.40
N ARG A 33 1.36 -10.91 8.57
CA ARG A 33 0.68 -9.69 8.10
C ARG A 33 1.61 -8.74 7.36
N VAL A 34 1.02 -8.01 6.42
CA VAL A 34 1.61 -6.82 5.80
C VAL A 34 0.75 -5.62 6.14
N VAL A 35 1.38 -4.53 6.57
CA VAL A 35 0.70 -3.28 6.90
C VAL A 35 1.07 -2.23 5.86
N LEU A 36 0.04 -1.68 5.23
CA LEU A 36 0.14 -0.52 4.34
C LEU A 36 -0.30 0.71 5.11
N SER A 37 0.48 1.78 5.05
CA SER A 37 0.12 3.04 5.72
C SER A 37 0.44 4.23 4.82
N VAL A 38 -0.49 5.17 4.74
CA VAL A 38 -0.31 6.43 3.99
C VAL A 38 0.14 7.49 4.97
N TRP A 39 1.23 8.16 4.64
CA TRP A 39 1.82 9.20 5.47
C TRP A 39 1.86 10.52 4.72
N GLN A 40 1.73 11.63 5.45
CA GLN A 40 2.05 12.97 5.00
C GLN A 40 3.05 13.55 5.99
N HIS A 41 4.29 13.75 5.54
CA HIS A 41 5.42 14.05 6.43
C HIS A 41 5.52 13.01 7.55
N ASP A 42 5.28 13.41 8.79
CA ASP A 42 5.33 12.59 10.00
C ASP A 42 3.94 12.12 10.49
N GLN A 43 2.86 12.48 9.79
CA GLN A 43 1.50 12.10 10.16
C GLN A 43 1.03 10.88 9.36
N CYS A 44 0.62 9.83 10.08
CA CYS A 44 -0.08 8.69 9.47
C CYS A 44 -1.55 9.06 9.21
N LEU A 45 -1.96 9.07 7.94
CA LEU A 45 -3.32 9.42 7.51
C LEU A 45 -4.24 8.21 7.42
N ALA A 46 -3.70 7.05 7.06
CA ALA A 46 -4.48 5.82 6.91
C ALA A 46 -3.60 4.59 7.15
N THR A 47 -4.20 3.50 7.63
CA THR A 47 -3.54 2.21 7.81
C THR A 47 -4.48 1.08 7.39
N VAL A 48 -3.97 0.15 6.60
CA VAL A 48 -4.65 -1.07 6.18
C VAL A 48 -3.78 -2.26 6.55
N ARG A 49 -4.37 -3.26 7.18
CA ARG A 49 -3.68 -4.49 7.58
C ARG A 49 -4.16 -5.61 6.67
N LEU A 50 -3.23 -6.24 5.97
CA LEU A 50 -3.49 -7.30 5.01
C LEU A 50 -2.96 -8.62 5.56
N ASP A 51 -3.77 -9.66 5.42
CA ASP A 51 -3.31 -11.04 5.52
C ASP A 51 -2.69 -11.50 4.19
N ARG A 52 -2.17 -12.74 4.19
CA ARG A 52 -1.50 -13.32 3.01
C ARG A 52 -2.39 -13.38 1.76
N GLN A 53 -3.67 -13.71 1.92
CA GLN A 53 -4.61 -13.78 0.80
C GLN A 53 -4.86 -12.39 0.22
N SER A 54 -5.14 -11.41 1.08
CA SER A 54 -5.38 -10.02 0.69
C SER A 54 -4.16 -9.38 0.02
N VAL A 55 -2.94 -9.75 0.43
CA VAL A 55 -1.71 -9.33 -0.27
C VAL A 55 -1.66 -9.88 -1.69
N SER A 56 -2.01 -11.15 -1.88
CA SER A 56 -2.06 -11.77 -3.21
C SER A 56 -3.12 -11.10 -4.09
N ASP A 57 -4.29 -10.82 -3.53
CA ASP A 57 -5.37 -10.13 -4.23
C ASP A 57 -4.98 -8.70 -4.64
N LEU A 58 -4.26 -7.99 -3.77
CA LEU A 58 -3.70 -6.66 -4.06
C LEU A 58 -2.71 -6.72 -5.22
N ILE A 59 -1.75 -7.66 -5.20
CA ILE A 59 -0.76 -7.82 -6.28
C ILE A 59 -1.48 -8.12 -7.61
N CYS A 60 -2.45 -9.03 -7.61
CA CYS A 60 -3.28 -9.31 -8.77
C CYS A 60 -4.10 -8.10 -9.24
N GLY A 61 -4.59 -7.27 -8.30
CA GLY A 61 -5.26 -6.00 -8.60
C GLY A 61 -4.33 -5.01 -9.30
N LEU A 62 -3.12 -4.81 -8.76
CA LEU A 62 -2.10 -3.94 -9.33
C LEU A 62 -1.67 -4.41 -10.72
N ALA A 63 -1.37 -5.70 -10.89
CA ALA A 63 -1.00 -6.27 -12.19
C ALA A 63 -2.11 -6.07 -13.24
N ARG A 64 -3.37 -6.28 -12.86
CA ARG A 64 -4.51 -6.02 -13.76
C ARG A 64 -4.62 -4.54 -14.14
N ALA A 65 -4.39 -3.62 -13.21
CA ALA A 65 -4.43 -2.19 -13.48
C ALA A 65 -3.35 -1.73 -14.47
N LEU A 66 -2.18 -2.38 -14.47
CA LEU A 66 -1.10 -2.10 -15.42
C LEU A 66 -1.40 -2.58 -16.85
N VAL A 67 -2.15 -3.68 -16.98
CA VAL A 67 -2.51 -4.27 -18.28
C VAL A 67 -3.81 -3.68 -18.85
N ALA A 68 -4.71 -3.20 -17.99
CA ALA A 68 -5.97 -2.60 -18.41
C ALA A 68 -5.71 -1.35 -19.26
N ARG A 69 -6.23 -1.35 -20.49
CA ARG A 69 -6.18 -0.18 -21.36
C ARG A 69 -7.13 0.90 -20.78
N PRO A 70 -6.84 2.22 -20.91
CA PRO A 70 -7.65 3.28 -20.28
C PRO A 70 -9.16 3.21 -20.55
N ALA A 71 -9.57 2.64 -21.69
CA ALA A 71 -10.98 2.44 -22.07
C ALA A 71 -11.72 1.41 -21.19
N ASP A 72 -11.02 0.48 -20.53
CA ASP A 72 -11.61 -0.58 -19.71
C ASP A 72 -11.79 -0.16 -18.24
N ALA A 73 -11.05 0.84 -17.76
CA ALA A 73 -11.02 1.26 -16.35
C ALA A 73 -12.27 2.04 -15.90
N VAL A 74 -12.93 2.76 -16.81
CA VAL A 74 -14.11 3.59 -16.51
C VAL A 74 -15.33 2.73 -16.12
N ARG A 75 -15.40 1.47 -16.56
CA ARG A 75 -16.60 0.63 -16.39
C ARG A 75 -16.75 0.02 -14.99
N ARG A 76 -15.74 0.06 -14.13
CA ARG A 76 -15.73 -0.70 -12.85
C ARG A 76 -15.81 0.14 -11.57
N ARG A 77 -15.87 1.47 -11.66
CA ARG A 77 -15.85 2.37 -10.49
C ARG A 77 -17.24 2.76 -9.95
N VAL A 78 -18.26 1.91 -10.02
CA VAL A 78 -19.46 2.09 -9.17
C VAL A 78 -20.09 0.73 -8.88
N ALA A 79 -19.48 -0.02 -7.97
CA ALA A 79 -20.19 -1.03 -7.19
C ALA A 79 -19.73 -0.81 -5.75
N GLY A 80 -20.59 -0.10 -5.01
CA GLY A 80 -20.42 0.17 -3.59
C GLY A 80 -20.65 -1.05 -2.71
#